data_AF-A0A0G4N1L0-F1
#
_entry.id   AF-A0A0G4N1L0-F1
#
_cell.length_a   1.000
_cell.length_b   1.000
_cell.length_c   1.000
_cell.angle_alpha   90.00
_cell.angle_beta   90.00
_cell.angle_gamma   90.00
#
_symmetry.space_group_name_H-M   'P 1'
#
loop_
_entity.id
_entity.type
_entity.pdbx_description
1 polymer ?
#
loop_
_entity_poly.entity_id
_entity_poly.type
_entity_poly.pdbx_seq_one_letter_code
_entity_poly.pdbx_strand_id
1 'polypeptide(L)'
;MYSSRRVDLEMRMRTSEHGGEIDENAQDSDGSNSYVIAFSDPTKFSSTRKLLIVVAGFTCTFNGNLGSSMPSGALDAISSHFGVNDRIHLILLNSLYMVGYVLGPLLFGPLSEYVGRRPVLIGTYLGYIIFMGACSVAPSYYVLLVFRLACGINAAAPTAVL
;
A
#
# COMPACT_ATOMS: atom_id res chain seq x y z
N MET A 1 -46.86 -44.04 -9.58
CA MET A 1 -46.96 -42.68 -10.15
C MET A 1 -45.98 -41.66 -9.52
N TYR A 2 -44.95 -42.09 -8.77
CA TYR A 2 -43.91 -41.20 -8.20
C TYR A 2 -42.51 -41.42 -8.82
N SER A 3 -42.30 -42.56 -9.51
CA SER A 3 -41.01 -42.95 -10.09
C SER A 3 -40.67 -42.22 -11.40
N SER A 4 -41.65 -41.99 -12.29
CA SER A 4 -41.41 -41.33 -13.59
C SER A 4 -40.99 -39.86 -13.47
N ARG A 5 -41.34 -39.17 -12.37
CA ARG A 5 -41.04 -37.75 -12.17
C ARG A 5 -39.59 -37.49 -11.75
N ARG A 6 -38.86 -38.51 -11.26
CA ARG A 6 -37.43 -38.40 -10.94
C ARG A 6 -36.52 -38.61 -12.15
N VAL A 7 -36.93 -39.45 -13.10
CA VAL A 7 -36.16 -39.69 -14.34
C VAL A 7 -36.21 -38.46 -15.26
N ASP A 8 -37.35 -37.77 -15.33
CA ASP A 8 -37.47 -36.48 -16.03
C ASP A 8 -36.61 -35.37 -15.41
N LEU A 9 -36.44 -35.39 -14.07
CA LEU A 9 -35.66 -34.38 -13.36
C LEU A 9 -34.15 -34.57 -13.58
N GLU A 10 -33.66 -35.80 -13.60
CA GLU A 10 -32.25 -36.09 -13.89
C GLU A 10 -31.90 -35.89 -15.37
N MET A 11 -32.85 -36.15 -16.28
CA MET A 11 -32.66 -35.88 -17.71
C MET A 11 -32.60 -34.37 -18.00
N ARG A 12 -33.38 -33.55 -17.28
CA ARG A 12 -33.33 -32.08 -17.37
C ARG A 12 -32.06 -31.48 -16.77
N MET A 13 -31.47 -32.09 -15.74
CA MET A 13 -30.21 -31.58 -15.17
C MET A 13 -29.01 -31.86 -16.08
N ARG A 14 -28.99 -32.97 -16.83
CA ARG A 14 -27.91 -33.27 -17.79
C ARG A 14 -27.90 -32.36 -19.03
N THR A 15 -29.06 -31.85 -19.46
CA THR A 15 -29.12 -30.93 -20.61
C THR A 15 -28.66 -29.52 -20.26
N SER A 16 -28.62 -29.15 -18.98
CA SER A 16 -28.18 -27.82 -18.55
C SER A 16 -26.66 -27.63 -18.52
N GLU A 17 -25.86 -28.70 -18.62
CA GLU A 17 -24.39 -28.61 -18.59
C GLU A 17 -23.73 -28.54 -19.98
N HIS A 18 -24.51 -28.55 -21.08
CA HIS A 18 -23.95 -28.56 -22.44
C HIS A 18 -24.52 -27.52 -23.42
N GLY A 19 -25.31 -26.56 -22.95
CA GLY A 19 -25.87 -25.47 -23.77
C GLY A 19 -25.16 -24.15 -23.54
N GLY A 20 -23.86 -24.09 -23.85
CA GLY A 20 -23.12 -22.83 -23.86
C GLY A 20 -23.41 -22.03 -25.13
N GLU A 21 -24.48 -21.24 -25.11
CA GLU A 21 -24.69 -20.10 -26.02
C GLU A 21 -25.84 -19.26 -25.44
N ILE A 22 -25.49 -18.15 -24.77
CA ILE A 22 -26.47 -17.15 -24.32
C ILE A 22 -26.20 -15.89 -25.16
N ASP A 23 -27.03 -15.73 -26.20
CA ASP A 23 -27.38 -14.43 -26.77
C ASP A 23 -28.14 -13.65 -25.69
N GLU A 24 -27.54 -12.55 -25.21
CA GLU A 24 -28.17 -11.66 -24.23
C GLU A 24 -28.31 -10.26 -24.85
N ASN A 25 -29.41 -10.08 -25.57
CA ASN A 25 -29.91 -8.77 -25.99
C ASN A 25 -31.31 -8.60 -25.39
N ALA A 26 -31.35 -8.17 -24.13
CA ALA A 26 -32.57 -7.76 -23.46
C ALA A 26 -32.29 -6.41 -22.77
N GLN A 27 -32.70 -5.36 -23.47
CA GLN A 27 -32.75 -4.01 -22.97
C GLN A 27 -33.99 -3.87 -22.08
N ASP A 28 -33.80 -3.82 -20.77
CA ASP A 28 -34.85 -3.38 -19.83
C ASP A 28 -34.40 -2.14 -19.07
N SER A 29 -35.13 -1.07 -19.35
CA SER A 29 -35.11 0.23 -18.69
C SER A 29 -35.86 0.16 -17.37
N ASP A 30 -35.15 0.29 -16.24
CA ASP A 30 -35.74 0.80 -14.99
C ASP A 30 -34.74 1.64 -14.21
N GLY A 31 -35.19 2.81 -13.78
CA GLY A 31 -34.39 3.84 -13.15
C GLY A 31 -34.17 3.56 -11.68
N SER A 32 -33.04 2.94 -11.35
CA SER A 32 -32.42 3.08 -10.03
C SER A 32 -30.93 3.31 -10.23
N ASN A 33 -30.51 4.56 -10.00
CA ASN A 33 -29.12 5.01 -10.02
C ASN A 33 -28.35 4.40 -8.84
N SER A 34 -28.18 3.08 -8.87
CA SER A 34 -27.18 2.38 -8.08
C SER A 34 -25.85 2.68 -8.76
N TYR A 35 -25.07 3.59 -8.18
CA TYR A 35 -23.65 3.73 -8.46
C TYR A 35 -22.96 2.43 -8.04
N VAL A 36 -23.19 1.36 -8.81
CA VAL A 36 -22.31 0.21 -8.85
C VAL A 36 -21.00 0.78 -9.35
N ILE A 37 -20.12 1.12 -8.41
CA ILE A 37 -18.70 1.36 -8.67
C ILE A 37 -18.26 0.15 -9.48
N ALA A 38 -18.23 0.33 -10.80
CA ALA A 38 -17.85 -0.72 -11.74
C ALA A 38 -16.46 -1.16 -11.29
N PHE A 39 -16.39 -2.31 -10.63
CA PHE A 39 -15.16 -2.94 -10.24
C PHE A 39 -14.47 -3.28 -11.55
N SER A 40 -13.65 -2.34 -12.04
CA SER A 40 -12.86 -2.55 -13.25
C SER A 40 -12.03 -3.79 -13.01
N ASP A 41 -12.35 -4.85 -13.74
CA ASP A 41 -11.61 -6.11 -13.79
C ASP A 41 -10.10 -5.82 -13.71
N PRO A 42 -9.42 -6.10 -12.57
CA PRO A 42 -8.00 -5.79 -12.41
C PRO A 42 -7.11 -6.60 -13.36
N THR A 43 -7.68 -7.62 -13.99
CA THR A 43 -7.08 -8.49 -14.99
C THR A 43 -6.91 -7.81 -16.36
N LYS A 44 -7.71 -6.77 -16.70
CA LYS A 44 -7.71 -6.14 -18.04
C LYS A 44 -6.78 -4.93 -18.22
N PHE A 45 -5.94 -4.60 -17.25
CA PHE A 45 -4.95 -3.53 -17.44
C PHE A 45 -3.83 -3.92 -18.41
N SER A 46 -3.46 -2.98 -19.29
CA SER A 46 -2.27 -3.09 -20.16
C SER A 46 -1.03 -3.43 -19.33
N SER A 47 -0.19 -4.34 -19.83
CA SER A 47 1.02 -4.81 -19.15
C SER A 47 1.92 -3.67 -18.68
N THR A 48 1.95 -2.55 -19.41
CA THR A 48 2.68 -1.33 -19.02
C THR A 48 2.10 -0.67 -17.76
N ARG A 49 0.77 -0.64 -17.61
CA ARG A 49 0.12 -0.07 -16.42
C ARG A 49 0.30 -0.98 -15.20
N LYS A 50 0.27 -2.30 -15.40
CA LYS A 50 0.60 -3.27 -14.34
C LYS A 50 2.06 -3.11 -13.90
N LEU A 51 2.98 -3.00 -14.86
CA LEU A 51 4.39 -2.77 -14.59
C LEU A 51 4.62 -1.45 -13.85
N LEU A 52 3.97 -0.35 -14.26
CA LEU A 52 4.11 0.94 -13.58
C LEU A 52 3.63 0.90 -12.14
N ILE A 53 2.54 0.19 -11.84
CA ILE A 53 2.04 0.04 -10.46
C ILE A 53 3.04 -0.77 -9.62
N VAL A 54 3.57 -1.86 -10.16
CA VAL A 54 4.57 -2.70 -9.47
C VAL A 54 5.88 -1.94 -9.24
N VAL A 55 6.38 -1.24 -10.26
CA VAL A 55 7.61 -0.45 -10.17
C VAL A 55 7.43 0.69 -9.17
N ALA A 56 6.30 1.40 -9.18
CA ALA A 56 6.04 2.47 -8.21
C ALA A 56 6.01 1.94 -6.77
N GLY A 57 5.36 0.79 -6.53
CA GLY A 57 5.36 0.12 -5.22
C GLY A 57 6.76 -0.32 -4.80
N PHE A 58 7.52 -0.93 -5.71
CA PHE A 58 8.90 -1.35 -5.47
C PHE A 58 9.80 -0.15 -5.13
N THR A 59 9.76 0.92 -5.92
CA THR A 59 10.54 2.14 -5.66
C THR A 59 10.19 2.75 -4.31
N CYS A 60 8.91 2.74 -3.92
CA CYS A 60 8.46 3.25 -2.64
C CYS A 60 9.05 2.45 -1.45
N THR A 61 8.92 1.12 -1.48
CA THR A 61 9.47 0.24 -0.43
C THR A 61 11.00 0.25 -0.42
N PHE A 62 11.61 0.28 -1.60
CA PHE A 62 13.06 0.37 -1.75
C PHE A 62 13.61 1.66 -1.14
N ASN A 63 12.92 2.79 -1.35
CA ASN A 63 13.32 4.07 -0.76
C ASN A 63 13.26 4.02 0.77
N GLY A 64 12.19 3.46 1.35
CA GLY A 64 12.11 3.25 2.80
C GLY A 64 13.27 2.40 3.35
N ASN A 65 13.58 1.28 2.68
CA ASN A 65 14.70 0.42 3.05
C ASN A 65 16.06 1.12 2.93
N LEU A 66 16.31 1.87 1.85
CA LEU A 66 17.52 2.69 1.72
C LEU A 66 17.62 3.73 2.83
N GLY A 67 16.47 4.31 3.22
CA GLY A 67 16.36 5.22 4.35
C GLY A 67 16.99 4.65 5.62
N SER A 68 16.73 3.39 5.97
CA SER A 68 17.32 2.73 7.15
C SER A 68 18.84 2.56 7.09
N SER A 69 19.41 2.48 5.88
CA SER A 69 20.83 2.20 5.64
C SER A 69 21.68 3.46 5.47
N MET A 70 21.09 4.58 5.05
CA MET A 70 21.79 5.84 4.84
C MET A 70 22.55 6.39 6.07
N PRO A 71 22.03 6.33 7.31
CA PRO A 71 22.75 6.83 8.48
C PRO A 71 24.11 6.18 8.61
N SER A 72 24.20 4.87 8.36
CA SER A 72 25.42 4.08 8.52
C SER A 72 26.58 4.55 7.64
N GLY A 73 26.30 5.14 6.47
CA GLY A 73 27.33 5.71 5.59
C GLY A 73 27.66 7.18 5.88
N ALA A 74 26.78 7.89 6.57
CA ALA A 74 26.92 9.32 6.88
C ALA A 74 27.28 9.59 8.35
N LEU A 75 27.62 8.55 9.12
CA LEU A 75 27.89 8.63 10.56
C LEU A 75 28.98 9.66 10.88
N ASP A 76 30.07 9.64 10.13
CA ASP A 76 31.21 10.55 10.35
C ASP A 76 30.87 12.01 10.00
N ALA A 77 30.03 12.20 8.98
CA ALA A 77 29.55 13.53 8.62
C ALA A 77 28.63 14.09 9.70
N ILE A 78 27.68 13.26 10.20
CA ILE A 78 26.73 13.65 11.26
C ILE A 78 27.44 13.90 12.58
N SER A 79 28.43 13.08 12.95
CA SER A 79 29.20 13.26 14.18
C SER A 79 30.01 14.56 14.17
N SER A 80 30.65 14.90 13.04
CA SER A 80 31.39 16.16 12.90
C SER A 80 30.48 17.39 12.88
N HIS A 81 29.30 17.31 12.26
CA HIS A 81 28.36 18.42 12.16
C HIS A 81 27.68 18.77 13.49
N PHE A 82 27.34 17.77 14.30
CA PHE A 82 26.66 17.98 15.58
C PHE A 82 27.62 17.93 16.79
N GLY A 83 28.90 17.60 16.58
CA GLY A 83 29.89 17.46 17.66
C GLY A 83 29.64 16.25 18.57
N VAL A 84 28.89 15.26 18.09
CA VAL A 84 28.45 14.10 18.87
C VAL A 84 29.24 12.87 18.41
N ASN A 85 30.23 12.44 19.20
CA ASN A 85 31.10 11.30 18.86
C ASN A 85 30.61 9.95 19.40
N ASP A 86 29.49 9.91 20.12
CA ASP A 86 29.03 8.67 20.74
C ASP A 86 28.28 7.78 19.74
N ARG A 87 28.69 6.52 19.64
CA ARG A 87 27.98 5.48 18.87
C ARG A 87 26.51 5.32 19.28
N ILE A 88 26.17 5.63 20.53
CA ILE A 88 24.82 5.51 21.08
C ILE A 88 23.84 6.40 20.30
N HIS A 89 24.24 7.63 19.96
CA HIS A 89 23.42 8.57 19.22
C HIS A 89 23.13 8.11 17.78
N LEU A 90 24.09 7.40 17.18
CA LEU A 90 23.92 6.85 15.84
C LEU A 90 22.90 5.70 15.82
N ILE A 91 22.97 4.84 16.84
CA ILE A 91 22.03 3.72 17.01
C ILE A 91 20.62 4.25 17.30
N LEU A 92 20.50 5.28 18.15
CA LEU A 92 19.22 5.92 18.48
C LEU A 92 18.48 6.42 17.24
N LEU A 93 19.20 7.00 16.28
CA LEU A 93 18.60 7.50 15.04
C LEU A 93 17.96 6.37 14.22
N ASN A 94 18.66 5.23 14.08
CA ASN A 94 18.12 4.09 13.35
C ASN A 94 17.01 3.37 14.13
N SER A 95 17.17 3.25 15.45
CA SER A 95 16.15 2.67 16.33
C SER A 95 14.85 3.46 16.29
N LEU A 96 14.87 4.80 16.34
CA LEU A 96 13.65 5.61 16.23
C LEU A 96 12.96 5.48 14.87
N TYR A 97 13.73 5.35 13.79
CA TYR A 97 13.16 5.07 12.48
C TYR A 97 12.40 3.74 12.50
N MET A 98 13.00 2.69 13.06
CA MET A 98 12.37 1.37 13.19
C MET A 98 11.14 1.39 14.11
N VAL A 99 11.19 2.10 15.23
CA VAL A 99 10.04 2.28 16.12
C VAL A 99 8.89 2.96 15.38
N GLY A 100 9.17 4.05 14.66
CA GLY A 100 8.17 4.69 13.80
C GLY A 100 7.63 3.75 12.73
N TYR A 101 8.49 2.94 12.13
CA TYR A 101 8.13 1.96 11.11
C TYR A 101 7.20 0.86 11.63
N VAL A 102 7.35 0.44 12.89
CA VAL A 102 6.45 -0.53 13.54
C VAL A 102 5.12 0.12 13.96
N LEU A 103 5.14 1.39 14.36
CA LEU A 103 3.94 2.14 14.73
C LEU A 103 3.09 2.56 13.52
N GLY A 104 3.72 2.76 12.36
CA GLY A 104 3.04 3.19 11.13
C GLY A 104 1.88 2.27 10.72
N PRO A 105 2.07 0.95 10.55
CA PRO A 105 1.00 0.02 10.17
C PRO A 105 -0.14 -0.02 11.19
N LEU A 106 0.17 0.19 12.47
CA LEU A 106 -0.83 0.26 13.54
C LEU A 106 -1.79 1.44 13.36
N LEU A 107 -1.29 2.58 12.87
CA LEU A 107 -2.10 3.76 12.59
C LEU A 107 -2.74 3.70 11.19
N PHE A 108 -1.98 3.29 10.18
CA PHE A 108 -2.41 3.29 8.78
C PHE A 108 -3.29 2.10 8.41
N GLY A 109 -3.28 1.01 9.18
CA GLY A 109 -4.18 -0.12 9.03
C GLY A 109 -5.65 0.30 9.02
N PRO A 110 -6.21 0.80 10.15
CA PRO A 110 -7.60 1.24 10.20
C PRO A 110 -7.86 2.46 9.29
N LEU A 111 -6.88 3.35 9.14
CA LEU A 111 -7.02 4.53 8.29
C LEU A 111 -7.20 4.15 6.80
N SER A 112 -6.56 3.06 6.36
CA SER A 112 -6.68 2.57 4.98
C SER A 112 -8.08 2.03 4.66
N GLU A 113 -8.81 1.53 5.67
CA GLU A 113 -10.19 1.05 5.54
C GLU A 113 -11.18 2.21 5.45
N TYR A 114 -10.95 3.30 6.18
CA TYR A 114 -11.84 4.48 6.17
C TYR A 114 -11.61 5.42 4.99
N VAL A 115 -10.34 5.67 4.61
CA VAL A 115 -9.98 6.70 3.60
C VAL A 115 -9.75 6.09 2.21
N GLY A 116 -9.55 4.77 2.14
CA GLY A 116 -9.29 4.03 0.91
C GLY A 116 -7.81 3.86 0.60
N ARG A 117 -7.49 2.78 -0.14
CA ARG A 117 -6.12 2.27 -0.33
C ARG A 117 -5.17 3.21 -1.11
N ARG A 118 -5.69 3.94 -2.10
CA ARG A 118 -4.90 4.83 -2.98
C ARG A 118 -4.47 6.17 -2.35
N PRO A 119 -5.37 6.96 -1.75
CA PRO A 119 -4.98 8.25 -1.17
C PRO A 119 -4.04 8.11 0.02
N VAL A 120 -4.19 7.05 0.84
CA VAL A 120 -3.29 6.79 1.97
C VAL A 120 -1.85 6.56 1.48
N LEU A 121 -1.64 5.71 0.47
CA LEU A 121 -0.32 5.46 -0.12
C LEU A 121 0.35 6.73 -0.63
N ILE A 122 -0.41 7.59 -1.34
CA ILE A 122 0.12 8.84 -1.90
C ILE A 122 0.42 9.84 -0.79
N GLY A 123 -0.47 9.98 0.19
CA GLY A 123 -0.32 10.91 1.31
C GLY A 123 0.89 10.59 2.17
N THR A 124 1.10 9.31 2.50
CA THR A 124 2.25 8.87 3.30
C THR A 124 3.55 8.97 2.52
N TYR A 125 3.53 8.72 1.20
CA TYR A 125 4.71 8.89 0.36
C TYR A 125 5.13 10.36 0.25
N LEU A 126 4.17 11.28 0.05
CA LEU A 126 4.43 12.71 0.07
C LEU A 126 4.95 13.17 1.44
N GLY A 127 4.32 12.69 2.52
CA GLY A 127 4.78 12.93 3.88
C GLY A 127 6.22 12.49 4.08
N TYR A 128 6.55 11.27 3.65
CA TYR A 128 7.92 10.74 3.71
C TYR A 128 8.93 11.63 2.98
N ILE A 129 8.63 12.09 1.76
CA ILE A 129 9.52 12.99 1.01
C ILE A 129 9.72 14.31 1.76
N ILE A 130 8.65 14.90 2.29
CA ILE A 130 8.71 16.16 3.04
C ILE A 130 9.57 16.01 4.30
N PHE A 131 9.33 14.96 5.10
CA PHE A 131 10.11 14.73 6.32
C PHE A 131 11.57 14.37 6.00
N MET A 132 11.82 13.66 4.90
CA MET A 132 13.18 13.36 4.44
C MET A 132 13.91 14.64 4.01
N GLY A 133 13.24 15.56 3.32
CA GLY A 133 13.76 16.90 3.06
C GLY A 133 14.00 17.71 4.33
N ALA A 134 13.07 17.64 5.29
CA ALA A 134 13.21 18.32 6.58
C ALA A 134 14.40 17.80 7.39
N CYS A 135 14.73 16.50 7.30
CA CYS A 135 15.94 15.94 7.90
C CYS A 135 17.22 16.59 7.35
N SER A 136 17.23 17.00 6.07
CA SER A 136 18.39 17.67 5.45
C SER A 136 18.63 19.08 5.97
N VAL A 137 17.61 19.73 6.52
CA VAL A 137 17.67 21.11 7.03
C VAL A 137 17.68 21.16 8.57
N ALA A 138 17.69 20.00 9.24
CA ALA A 138 17.58 19.91 10.68
C ALA A 138 18.71 20.67 11.41
N PRO A 139 18.40 21.71 12.21
CA PRO A 139 19.40 22.56 12.85
C PRO A 139 19.96 21.95 14.15
N SER A 140 19.32 20.90 14.68
CA SER A 140 19.70 20.24 15.93
C SER A 140 19.50 18.73 15.83
N TYR A 141 20.34 17.98 16.55
CA TYR A 141 20.30 16.52 16.59
C TYR A 141 18.94 15.98 17.10
N TYR A 142 18.34 16.63 18.11
CA TYR A 142 17.02 16.23 18.62
C TYR A 142 15.91 16.41 17.58
N VAL A 143 15.99 17.47 16.78
CA VAL A 143 15.03 17.73 15.70
C VAL A 143 15.19 16.68 14.59
N LEU A 144 16.43 16.29 14.29
CA LEU A 144 16.75 15.21 13.37
C LEU A 144 16.12 13.89 13.83
N LEU A 145 16.19 13.56 15.13
CA LEU A 145 15.54 12.37 15.71
C LEU A 145 14.03 12.37 15.53
N VAL A 146 13.35 13.49 15.79
CA VAL A 146 11.89 13.61 15.64
C VAL A 146 11.48 13.45 14.17
N PHE A 147 12.17 14.14 13.25
CA PHE A 147 11.91 13.99 11.83
C PHE A 147 12.20 12.57 11.34
N ARG A 148 13.20 11.89 11.92
CA ARG A 148 13.49 10.49 11.59
C ARG A 148 12.36 9.54 11.99
N LEU A 149 11.80 9.73 13.17
CA LEU A 149 10.64 8.96 13.62
C LEU A 149 9.42 9.22 12.72
N ALA A 150 9.17 10.48 12.37
CA ALA A 150 8.11 10.84 11.43
C ALA A 150 8.33 10.20 10.04
N CYS A 151 9.56 10.22 9.51
CA CYS A 151 9.92 9.50 8.29
C CYS A 151 9.61 8.00 8.40
N GLY A 152 9.97 7.36 9.52
CA GLY A 152 9.72 5.94 9.76
C GLY A 152 8.22 5.59 9.72
N ILE A 153 7.39 6.39 10.40
CA ILE A 153 5.93 6.23 10.39
C ILE A 153 5.39 6.29 8.95
N ASN A 154 5.78 7.31 8.19
CA ASN A 154 5.32 7.49 6.82
C ASN A 154 5.85 6.42 5.85
N ALA A 155 7.06 5.90 6.08
CA ALA A 155 7.68 4.88 5.25
C ALA A 155 7.04 3.49 5.39
N ALA A 156 6.28 3.22 6.45
CA ALA A 156 5.69 1.91 6.69
C ALA A 156 4.33 1.68 6.00
N ALA A 157 3.67 2.75 5.57
CA ALA A 157 2.38 2.67 4.89
C ALA A 157 2.37 1.85 3.59
N PRO A 158 3.39 1.90 2.71
CA PRO A 158 3.49 1.02 1.56
C PRO A 158 3.57 -0.44 1.97
N THR A 159 4.33 -0.78 3.01
CA THR A 159 4.50 -2.16 3.47
C THR A 159 3.27 -2.72 4.17
N ALA A 160 2.45 -1.88 4.79
CA ALA A 160 1.19 -2.29 5.38
C ALA A 160 0.11 -2.56 4.31
N VAL A 161 0.22 -1.90 3.15
CA VAL A 161 -0.87 -1.82 2.18
C VAL A 161 -0.58 -2.59 0.90
N LEU A 162 0.68 -2.80 0.48
CA LEU A 162 1.02 -3.59 -0.71
C LEU A 162 0.75 -5.08 -0.46
#